data_AF-A0AAN6EAC0-F1
#
_entry.id   AF-A0AAN6EAC0-F1
#
_cell.length_a   1.000
_cell.length_b   1.000
_cell.length_c   1.000
_cell.angle_alpha   90.00
_cell.angle_beta   90.00
_cell.angle_gamma   90.00
#
_symmetry.space_group_name_H-M   'P 1'
#
loop_
_entity.id
_entity.type
_entity.pdbx_description
1 polymer ?
#
loop_
_entity_poly.entity_id
_entity_poly.type
_entity_poly.pdbx_seq_one_letter_code
_entity_poly.pdbx_strand_id
1 'polypeptide(L)'
;MDSHLEATLEEVEARHRKEKKELIAKTTALKRTIPKGDKNKKKEVTAEIANLEKQHEERQRAELIQIAKASQTPTNGASEKESVPTTKQTSEEENDEESPAVPTMSLYGSTGQTGRPAGKKNK
;
A
#
# COMPACT_ATOMS: atom_id res chain seq x y z
N MET A 1 -17.32 19.73 -29.45
CA MET A 1 -18.62 19.73 -28.76
C MET A 1 -18.67 18.47 -27.93
N ASP A 2 -18.09 18.56 -26.73
CA ASP A 2 -17.84 17.47 -25.78
C ASP A 2 -19.12 16.68 -25.46
N SER A 3 -19.23 15.50 -26.08
CA SER A 3 -20.43 14.66 -26.06
C SER A 3 -20.32 13.52 -25.03
N HIS A 4 -19.91 13.81 -23.79
CA HIS A 4 -19.69 12.75 -22.79
C HIS A 4 -20.00 13.18 -21.34
N LEU A 5 -21.02 14.02 -21.12
CA LEU A 5 -21.31 14.56 -19.78
C LEU A 5 -22.39 13.82 -18.97
N GLU A 6 -22.76 12.61 -19.37
CA GLU A 6 -23.52 11.68 -18.52
C GLU A 6 -22.81 10.32 -18.50
N ALA A 7 -21.63 10.29 -17.87
CA ALA A 7 -21.07 9.02 -17.43
C ALA A 7 -21.96 8.46 -16.31
N THR A 8 -22.37 7.19 -16.42
CA THR A 8 -23.14 6.54 -15.35
C THR A 8 -22.28 6.41 -14.10
N LEU A 9 -22.91 6.26 -12.92
CA LEU A 9 -22.17 6.06 -11.67
C LEU A 9 -21.15 4.92 -11.77
N GLU A 10 -21.50 3.83 -12.46
CA GLU A 10 -20.61 2.69 -12.72
C GLU A 10 -19.39 3.07 -13.57
N GLU A 11 -19.57 3.90 -14.61
CA GLU A 11 -18.49 4.37 -15.46
C GLU A 11 -17.52 5.29 -14.68
N VAL A 12 -18.08 6.15 -13.83
CA VAL A 12 -17.30 7.05 -12.96
C VAL A 12 -16.50 6.25 -11.93
N GLU A 13 -17.08 5.24 -11.30
CA GLU A 13 -16.34 4.34 -10.40
C GLU A 13 -15.25 3.55 -11.15
N ALA A 14 -15.52 3.09 -12.37
CA ALA A 14 -14.52 2.40 -13.19
C ALA A 14 -13.34 3.32 -13.52
N ARG A 15 -13.61 4.59 -13.79
CA ARG A 15 -12.59 5.62 -13.99
C ARG A 15 -11.81 5.89 -12.70
N HIS A 16 -12.49 6.05 -11.55
CA HIS A 16 -11.82 6.26 -10.25
C HIS A 16 -10.88 5.11 -9.89
N ARG A 17 -11.24 3.86 -10.22
CA ARG A 17 -10.35 2.70 -10.06
C ARG A 17 -9.09 2.79 -10.92
N LYS A 18 -9.21 3.24 -12.17
CA LYS A 18 -8.06 3.45 -13.07
C LYS A 18 -7.17 4.58 -12.55
N GLU A 19 -7.76 5.72 -12.22
CA GLU A 19 -7.04 6.88 -11.68
C GLU A 19 -6.33 6.56 -10.36
N LYS A 20 -6.92 5.72 -9.50
CA LYS A 20 -6.25 5.25 -8.27
C LYS A 20 -4.98 4.46 -8.58
N LYS A 21 -5.02 3.58 -9.60
CA LYS A 21 -3.82 2.84 -10.03
C LYS A 21 -2.75 3.77 -10.59
N GLU A 22 -3.14 4.74 -11.40
CA GLU A 22 -2.24 5.77 -11.92
C GLU A 22 -1.62 6.63 -10.80
N LEU A 23 -2.40 6.98 -9.79
CA LEU A 23 -1.92 7.72 -8.61
C LEU A 23 -0.89 6.90 -7.83
N ILE A 24 -1.12 5.60 -7.61
CA ILE A 24 -0.15 4.72 -6.95
C ILE A 24 1.15 4.62 -7.76
N ALA A 25 1.05 4.45 -9.08
CA ALA A 25 2.21 4.39 -9.96
C ALA A 25 3.00 5.72 -9.91
N LYS A 26 2.31 6.86 -9.97
CA LYS A 26 2.90 8.19 -9.93
C LYS A 26 3.58 8.48 -8.58
N THR A 27 2.91 8.22 -7.46
CA THR A 27 3.48 8.40 -6.12
C THR A 27 4.69 7.50 -5.89
N THR A 28 4.65 6.26 -6.38
CA THR A 28 5.80 5.34 -6.32
C THR A 28 6.97 5.87 -7.15
N ALA A 29 6.72 6.33 -8.37
CA ALA A 29 7.76 6.94 -9.21
C ALA A 29 8.38 8.16 -8.54
N LEU A 30 7.55 9.08 -8.00
CA LEU A 30 8.01 10.26 -7.27
C LEU A 30 8.85 9.89 -6.04
N LYS A 31 8.48 8.85 -5.29
CA LYS A 31 9.28 8.39 -4.14
C LYS A 31 10.64 7.82 -4.57
N ARG A 32 10.70 7.17 -5.74
CA ARG A 32 11.95 6.60 -6.29
C ARG A 32 12.92 7.65 -6.83
N THR A 33 12.46 8.85 -7.17
CA THR A 33 13.37 9.93 -7.62
C THR A 33 14.14 10.57 -6.46
N ILE A 34 13.75 10.33 -5.20
CA ILE A 34 14.42 10.87 -4.02
C ILE A 34 15.78 10.16 -3.83
N PRO A 35 16.91 10.88 -3.90
CA PRO A 35 18.22 10.31 -3.60
C PRO A 35 18.32 9.94 -2.11
N LYS A 36 19.10 8.89 -1.80
CA LYS A 36 19.33 8.47 -0.42
C LYS A 36 19.94 9.63 0.39
N GLY A 37 19.29 10.01 1.48
CA GLY A 37 19.79 11.04 2.41
C GLY A 37 19.32 12.47 2.14
N ASP A 38 18.68 12.75 1.00
CA ASP A 38 18.16 14.09 0.67
C ASP A 38 16.85 14.40 1.42
N LYS A 39 16.98 14.87 2.67
CA LYS A 39 15.84 15.21 3.55
C LYS A 39 14.94 16.31 2.98
N ASN A 40 15.51 17.27 2.25
CA ASN A 40 14.73 18.38 1.66
C ASN A 40 13.83 17.87 0.54
N LYS A 41 14.40 17.15 -0.45
CA LYS A 41 13.63 16.53 -1.53
C LYS A 41 12.58 15.54 -1.00
N LYS A 42 12.90 14.79 0.06
CA LYS A 42 11.92 13.90 0.69
C LYS A 42 10.68 14.66 1.20
N LYS A 43 10.88 15.81 1.85
CA LYS A 43 9.78 16.65 2.33
C LYS A 43 8.99 17.25 1.18
N GLU A 44 9.66 17.79 0.17
CA GLU A 44 9.02 18.36 -1.02
C GLU A 44 8.17 17.32 -1.75
N VAL A 45 8.73 16.14 -2.03
CA VAL A 45 8.00 15.06 -2.70
C VAL A 45 6.84 14.55 -1.84
N THR A 46 7.01 14.49 -0.52
CA THR A 46 5.91 14.06 0.37
C THR A 46 4.78 15.10 0.40
N ALA A 47 5.09 16.39 0.43
CA ALA A 47 4.10 17.46 0.34
C ALA A 47 3.39 17.44 -1.02
N GLU A 48 4.12 17.21 -2.10
CA GLU A 48 3.56 17.07 -3.45
C GLU A 48 2.64 15.87 -3.56
N ILE A 49 3.03 14.71 -3.00
CA ILE A 49 2.18 13.51 -2.95
C ILE A 49 0.88 13.81 -2.19
N ALA A 50 0.96 14.44 -1.02
CA ALA A 50 -0.22 14.79 -0.23
C ALA A 50 -1.15 15.77 -0.99
N ASN A 51 -0.58 16.72 -1.73
CA ASN A 51 -1.36 17.63 -2.56
C ASN A 51 -2.04 16.90 -3.73
N LEU A 52 -1.32 15.99 -4.41
CA LEU A 52 -1.87 15.17 -5.48
C LEU A 52 -3.01 14.28 -4.99
N GLU A 53 -2.83 13.59 -3.87
CA GLU A 53 -3.86 12.73 -3.27
C GLU A 53 -5.12 13.53 -2.91
N LYS A 54 -4.94 14.69 -2.28
CA LYS A 54 -6.05 15.60 -1.93
C LYS A 54 -6.81 16.08 -3.17
N GLN A 55 -6.10 16.53 -4.21
CA GLN A 55 -6.74 17.00 -5.44
C GLN A 55 -7.53 15.89 -6.15
N HIS A 56 -7.02 14.66 -6.13
CA HIS A 56 -7.73 13.51 -6.67
C HIS A 56 -9.00 13.22 -5.87
N GLU A 57 -8.92 13.18 -4.55
CA GLU A 57 -10.07 12.94 -3.67
C GLU A 57 -11.14 14.03 -3.82
N GLU A 58 -10.74 15.30 -3.85
CA GLU A 58 -11.66 16.43 -4.04
C GLU A 58 -12.40 16.34 -5.38
N ARG A 59 -11.70 15.94 -6.45
CA ARG A 59 -12.31 15.75 -7.77
C ARG A 59 -13.31 14.60 -7.77
N GLN A 60 -12.93 13.44 -7.25
CA GLN A 60 -13.80 12.27 -7.18
C GLN A 60 -15.05 12.54 -6.34
N ARG A 61 -14.86 13.23 -5.20
CA ARG A 61 -15.97 13.66 -4.35
C ARG A 61 -16.90 14.64 -5.07
N ALA A 62 -16.35 15.61 -5.80
CA ALA A 62 -17.14 16.56 -6.57
C ALA A 62 -17.96 15.86 -7.67
N GLU A 63 -17.36 14.90 -8.38
CA GLU A 63 -18.05 14.08 -9.39
C GLU A 63 -19.21 13.28 -8.78
N LEU A 64 -18.98 12.59 -7.65
CA LEU A 64 -20.04 11.85 -6.95
C LEU A 64 -21.16 12.77 -6.46
N ILE A 65 -20.84 13.95 -5.93
CA ILE A 65 -21.84 14.95 -5.52
C ILE A 65 -22.64 15.44 -6.72
N GLN A 66 -22.00 15.65 -7.88
CA GLN A 66 -22.70 16.07 -9.09
C GLN A 66 -23.67 15.00 -9.58
N ILE A 67 -23.27 13.73 -9.59
CA ILE A 67 -24.13 12.60 -9.98
C ILE A 67 -25.28 12.43 -8.96
N ALA A 68 -24.99 12.56 -7.66
CA ALA A 68 -26.00 12.52 -6.61
C ALA A 68 -27.01 13.67 -6.74
N LYS A 69 -26.56 14.89 -7.07
CA LYS A 69 -27.43 16.03 -7.34
C LYS A 69 -28.24 15.87 -8.63
N ALA A 70 -27.63 15.32 -9.68
CA ALA A 70 -28.32 15.05 -10.95
C ALA A 70 -29.42 14.00 -10.77
N SER A 71 -29.24 13.05 -9.85
CA SER A 71 -30.26 12.05 -9.49
C SER A 71 -31.29 12.54 -8.46
N GLN A 72 -31.10 13.69 -7.81
CA GLN A 72 -31.98 14.20 -6.76
C GLN A 72 -32.38 15.67 -6.99
N THR A 73 -33.61 15.90 -7.46
CA THR A 73 -34.36 17.14 -7.17
C THR A 73 -34.45 17.36 -5.65
N PRO A 74 -34.54 18.61 -5.15
CA PRO A 74 -34.00 19.00 -3.86
C PRO A 74 -34.82 18.43 -2.70
N THR A 75 -34.22 17.53 -1.93
CA THR A 75 -34.60 17.33 -0.52
C THR A 75 -33.37 17.42 0.34
N ASN A 76 -33.22 18.61 0.90
CA ASN A 76 -32.41 18.99 2.05
C ASN A 76 -32.15 17.81 3.02
N GLY A 77 -30.88 17.42 3.16
CA GLY A 77 -30.46 16.36 4.07
C GLY A 77 -28.95 16.33 4.19
N ALA A 78 -28.42 17.06 5.17
CA ALA A 78 -27.03 17.01 5.58
C ALA A 78 -26.60 15.55 5.82
N SER A 79 -25.60 15.08 5.07
CA SER A 79 -24.85 13.88 5.43
C SER A 79 -23.37 14.25 5.44
N GLU A 80 -22.95 14.75 6.60
CA GLU A 80 -21.57 14.72 7.02
C GLU A 80 -21.23 13.28 7.42
N LYS A 81 -20.14 12.77 6.84
CA LYS A 81 -19.19 11.80 7.42
C LYS A 81 -19.68 10.36 7.58
N GLU A 82 -19.28 9.52 6.63
CA GLU A 82 -18.25 8.49 6.84
C GLU A 82 -18.14 7.66 5.56
N SER A 83 -16.98 7.67 4.94
CA SER A 83 -16.62 6.66 3.95
C SER A 83 -15.20 6.27 4.28
N VAL A 84 -15.08 5.37 5.25
CA VAL A 84 -13.88 4.59 5.46
C VAL A 84 -13.88 3.52 4.36
N PRO A 85 -13.01 3.53 3.33
CA PRO A 85 -12.71 2.30 2.65
C PRO A 85 -11.66 1.59 3.50
N THR A 86 -12.16 0.70 4.36
CA THR A 86 -11.39 -0.37 4.98
C THR A 86 -10.45 -0.98 3.95
N THR A 87 -9.17 -0.80 4.23
CA THR A 87 -8.03 -1.52 3.68
C THR A 87 -8.28 -3.02 3.82
N LYS A 88 -8.84 -3.66 2.80
CA LYS A 88 -8.73 -5.12 2.60
C LYS A 88 -8.91 -5.50 1.13
N GLN A 89 -7.97 -5.06 0.31
CA GLN A 89 -7.43 -5.95 -0.71
C GLN A 89 -5.97 -6.16 -0.36
N THR A 90 -5.75 -7.20 0.45
CA THR A 90 -4.63 -8.10 0.27
C THR A 90 -4.64 -8.56 -1.19
N SER A 91 -3.94 -7.81 -2.04
CA SER A 91 -3.35 -8.38 -3.25
C SER A 91 -2.19 -9.23 -2.76
N GLU A 92 -2.51 -10.50 -2.54
CA GLU A 92 -1.57 -11.59 -2.82
C GLU A 92 -1.14 -11.39 -4.27
N GLU A 93 0.05 -10.83 -4.46
CA GLU A 93 0.79 -11.04 -5.70
C GLU A 93 2.22 -11.34 -5.26
N GLU A 94 2.51 -12.64 -5.35
CA GLU A 94 3.84 -13.23 -5.27
C GLU A 94 4.83 -12.39 -6.06
N ASN A 95 5.80 -11.83 -5.36
CA ASN A 95 7.08 -11.56 -5.98
C ASN A 95 8.01 -12.67 -5.48
N ASP A 96 8.21 -13.65 -6.35
CA ASP A 96 9.33 -14.59 -6.36
C ASP A 96 10.64 -13.81 -6.24
N GLU A 97 11.05 -13.52 -5.01
CA GLU A 97 12.43 -13.14 -4.71
C GLU A 97 13.14 -14.41 -4.27
N GLU A 98 13.68 -15.10 -5.28
CA GLU A 98 14.62 -16.22 -5.22
C GLU A 98 15.69 -15.93 -4.14
N SER A 99 15.46 -16.47 -2.94
CA SER A 99 16.40 -16.40 -1.84
C SER A 99 17.55 -17.36 -2.13
N PRO A 100 18.80 -16.88 -2.31
CA PRO A 100 19.93 -17.79 -2.43
C PRO A 100 20.08 -18.51 -1.09
N ALA A 101 19.95 -19.83 -1.13
CA ALA A 101 20.10 -20.74 0.00
C ALA A 101 21.30 -20.35 0.87
N VAL A 102 21.04 -19.77 2.05
CA VAL A 102 22.06 -19.66 3.10
C VAL A 102 22.07 -20.98 3.89
N PRO A 103 23.18 -21.73 3.89
CA PRO A 103 23.27 -22.94 4.69
C PRO A 103 23.25 -22.55 6.16
N THR A 104 22.26 -23.04 6.89
CA THR A 104 22.18 -22.89 8.34
C THR A 104 23.32 -23.70 8.98
N MET A 105 24.46 -23.05 9.24
CA MET A 105 25.52 -23.60 10.08
C MET A 105 24.96 -23.87 11.48
N SER A 106 24.62 -25.13 11.75
CA SER A 106 24.36 -25.65 13.09
C SER A 106 25.69 -25.69 13.86
N LEU A 107 26.03 -24.56 14.49
CA LEU A 107 27.10 -24.45 15.49
C LEU A 107 26.46 -24.34 16.87
N TYR A 108 26.02 -25.47 17.42
CA TYR A 108 26.01 -25.68 18.86
C TYR A 108 26.58 -27.05 19.17
N GLY A 109 27.87 -27.03 19.50
CA GLY A 109 28.52 -28.13 20.18
C GLY A 109 28.11 -28.20 21.67
N SER A 110 28.64 -29.24 22.30
CA SER A 110 28.59 -29.53 23.74
C SER A 110 27.41 -30.37 24.21
N THR A 111 27.57 -31.69 24.20
CA THR A 111 27.78 -32.41 25.46
C THR A 111 28.69 -33.61 25.21
N GLY A 112 29.83 -33.63 25.90
CA GLY A 112 30.87 -34.65 25.77
C GLY A 112 30.42 -36.00 26.32
N GLN A 113 30.58 -37.03 25.49
CA GLN A 113 30.57 -38.43 25.88
C GLN A 113 31.93 -38.77 26.53
N THR A 114 32.08 -38.55 27.84
CA THR A 114 33.24 -39.12 28.56
C THR A 114 32.84 -40.45 29.15
N GLY A 115 33.29 -41.53 28.50
CA GLY A 115 33.18 -42.89 29.01
C GLY A 115 33.91 -43.02 30.36
N ARG A 116 33.26 -43.71 31.30
CA ARG A 116 33.92 -44.25 32.50
C ARG A 116 34.46 -45.64 32.18
N PRO A 117 35.79 -45.88 32.16
CA PRO A 117 36.31 -47.22 32.29
C PRO A 117 36.51 -47.60 33.76
N ALA A 118 36.14 -48.83 34.06
CA ALA A 118 36.31 -49.51 35.34
C ALA A 118 37.79 -49.79 35.68
N GLY A 119 38.10 -49.95 36.97
CA GLY A 119 39.08 -50.94 37.38
C GLY A 119 40.10 -50.54 38.46
N LYS A 120 40.03 -51.30 39.56
CA LYS A 120 41.15 -51.87 40.34
C LYS A 120 41.97 -50.91 41.23
N LYS A 121 41.63 -50.93 42.53
CA LYS A 121 42.58 -50.62 43.61
C LYS A 121 43.35 -51.91 43.92
N ASN A 122 44.64 -51.90 43.63
CA ASN A 122 45.59 -52.87 44.18
C ASN A 122 46.47 -52.13 45.20
N LYS A 123 46.78 -52.87 46.28
CA LYS A 123 47.77 -52.63 47.34
C LYS A 123 47.28 -51.94 48.60
#